data_AF-A0A933JMX3-F1
#
_entry.id   AF-A0A933JMX3-F1
#
_cell.length_a   1.000
_cell.length_b   1.000
_cell.length_c   1.000
_cell.angle_alpha   90.00
_cell.angle_beta   90.00
_cell.angle_gamma   90.00
#
_symmetry.space_group_name_H-M   'P 1'
#
loop_
_entity.id
_entity.type
_entity.pdbx_description
1 polymer ?
#
loop_
_entity_poly.entity_id
_entity_poly.type
_entity_poly.pdbx_seq_one_letter_code
_entity_poly.pdbx_strand_id
1 'polypeptide(L)'
;MKAVVFLGPTISVDRARGQFADAEYWPPVGRGDVLRALEAGADRIGIVDGYFDRVPSVSHKEILFAIERGAIVFGSSSMGALRAAELWPFGMIGVGRIFELYRDGALEDDDEVAVIHGPAEAGYRAMSEAMVNIRDRLKTAGELNIVGTQMIEELLSFAKSLRYHERSLARVAHHASARLHAEEARQLQSFLSQPFESQKERDAVALLLRMASKGDSPNPNAVFVERSVFFERLRSQVVAERRSGSVTSTSMEPDAELLRLLAGEHAELLAARASDEEVSSQLAELCKQLELATVAELDAWLLSRSMTRESLLEMVREQLAVSKLKALYGPELDQRVRQRALLEEK
;
A
#
# COMPACT_ATOMS: atom_id res chain seq x y z
N MET A 1 2.88 -14.12 17.13
CA MET A 1 2.45 -12.88 16.44
C MET A 1 3.68 -12.18 15.91
N LYS A 2 3.68 -11.88 14.62
CA LYS A 2 4.76 -11.19 13.93
C LYS A 2 4.26 -9.81 13.51
N ALA A 3 4.88 -8.79 14.08
CA ALA A 3 4.52 -7.39 13.82
C ALA A 3 5.49 -6.77 12.81
N VAL A 4 4.96 -6.15 11.77
CA VAL A 4 5.72 -5.34 10.81
C VAL A 4 5.21 -3.90 10.88
N VAL A 5 6.10 -2.92 10.93
CA VAL A 5 5.76 -1.50 10.91
C VAL A 5 6.50 -0.78 9.79
N PHE A 6 5.75 -0.16 8.87
CA PHE A 6 6.28 0.65 7.78
C PHE A 6 6.57 2.08 8.26
N LEU A 7 7.84 2.46 8.24
CA LEU A 7 8.37 3.65 8.89
C LEU A 7 9.43 4.34 8.03
N GLY A 8 9.48 5.67 8.05
CA GLY A 8 10.55 6.46 7.45
C GLY A 8 10.73 7.81 8.13
N PRO A 9 10.38 8.94 7.48
CA PRO A 9 10.74 10.27 7.97
C PRO A 9 10.06 10.68 9.27
N THR A 10 8.94 10.06 9.64
CA THR A 10 8.13 10.53 10.77
C THR A 10 8.83 10.34 12.10
N ILE A 11 9.50 9.20 12.33
CA ILE A 11 10.20 8.90 13.57
C ILE A 11 11.37 7.96 13.28
N SER A 12 12.49 8.15 13.96
CA SER A 12 13.65 7.26 13.77
C SER A 12 13.35 5.84 14.24
N VAL A 13 13.94 4.86 13.55
CA VAL A 13 13.82 3.43 13.90
C VAL A 13 14.29 3.17 15.34
N ASP A 14 15.36 3.82 15.79
CA ASP A 14 15.87 3.62 17.15
C ASP A 14 14.87 4.08 18.22
N ARG A 15 14.23 5.24 18.00
CA ARG A 15 13.21 5.72 18.92
C ARG A 15 11.96 4.83 18.85
N ALA A 16 11.58 4.38 17.66
CA ALA A 16 10.46 3.47 17.48
C ALA A 16 10.67 2.14 18.21
N ARG A 17 11.86 1.53 18.09
CA ARG A 17 12.26 0.32 18.85
C ARG A 17 12.19 0.51 20.35
N GLY A 18 12.48 1.72 20.84
CA GLY A 18 12.29 2.07 22.25
C GLY A 18 10.83 2.00 22.73
N GLN A 19 9.86 2.14 21.82
CA GLN A 19 8.43 2.03 22.13
C GLN A 19 7.87 0.61 21.89
N PHE A 20 8.35 -0.08 20.85
CA PHE A 20 7.91 -1.44 20.53
C PHE A 20 9.05 -2.31 19.96
N ALA A 21 9.82 -2.93 20.85
CA ALA A 21 11.01 -3.69 20.48
C ALA A 21 10.75 -4.96 19.64
N ASP A 22 9.58 -5.59 19.82
CA ASP A 22 9.24 -6.87 19.15
C ASP A 22 8.79 -6.71 17.68
N ALA A 23 8.74 -5.48 17.15
CA ALA A 23 8.35 -5.23 15.76
C ALA A 23 9.54 -5.23 14.79
N GLU A 24 9.30 -5.74 13.59
CA GLU A 24 10.17 -5.53 12.44
C GLU A 24 9.84 -4.18 11.79
N TYR A 25 10.82 -3.28 11.71
CA TYR A 25 10.67 -1.98 11.07
C TYR A 25 11.11 -2.05 9.62
N TRP A 26 10.16 -1.86 8.71
CA TRP A 26 10.37 -1.87 7.27
C TRP A 26 10.37 -0.41 6.74
N PRO A 27 10.93 -0.17 5.54
CA PRO A 27 10.84 1.12 4.84
C PRO A 27 9.42 1.71 4.77
N PRO A 28 9.26 2.98 4.35
CA PRO A 28 7.94 3.53 4.02
C PRO A 28 7.17 2.60 3.08
N VAL A 29 5.87 2.45 3.31
CA VAL A 29 5.04 1.52 2.53
C VAL A 29 4.92 2.00 1.07
N GLY A 30 5.12 1.08 0.14
CA GLY A 30 4.78 1.20 -1.26
C GLY A 30 3.85 0.09 -1.73
N ARG A 31 3.49 0.14 -3.01
CA ARG A 31 2.70 -0.92 -3.65
C ARG A 31 3.43 -2.27 -3.61
N GLY A 32 2.72 -3.29 -3.16
CA GLY A 32 3.18 -4.67 -2.98
C GLY A 32 3.70 -4.96 -1.57
N ASP A 33 4.05 -3.95 -0.79
CA ASP A 33 4.77 -4.16 0.47
C ASP A 33 3.90 -4.78 1.56
N VAL A 34 2.62 -4.41 1.62
CA VAL A 34 1.68 -5.06 2.55
C VAL A 34 1.52 -6.53 2.21
N LEU A 35 1.48 -6.90 0.93
CA LEU A 35 1.45 -8.30 0.50
C LEU A 35 2.75 -9.02 0.88
N ARG A 36 3.90 -8.38 0.70
CA ARG A 36 5.20 -8.93 1.13
C ARG A 36 5.25 -9.17 2.64
N ALA A 37 4.69 -8.27 3.44
CA ALA A 37 4.61 -8.44 4.89
C ALA A 37 3.72 -9.62 5.28
N LEU A 38 2.55 -9.76 4.66
CA LEU A 38 1.66 -10.92 4.85
C LEU A 38 2.36 -12.22 4.51
N GLU A 39 3.00 -12.27 3.34
CA GLU A 39 3.78 -13.41 2.90
C GLU A 39 4.86 -13.73 3.95
N ALA A 40 5.62 -12.74 4.41
CA ALA A 40 6.61 -12.89 5.47
C ALA A 40 6.05 -13.35 6.84
N GLY A 41 4.73 -13.55 6.94
CA GLY A 41 4.03 -14.11 8.09
C GLY A 41 3.53 -13.05 9.07
N ALA A 42 3.48 -11.78 8.68
CA ALA A 42 2.99 -10.71 9.54
C ALA A 42 1.48 -10.88 9.79
N ASP A 43 1.09 -10.90 11.06
CA ASP A 43 -0.32 -10.91 11.51
C ASP A 43 -0.73 -9.58 12.15
N ARG A 44 0.22 -8.68 12.38
CA ARG A 44 0.00 -7.30 12.82
C ARG A 44 0.82 -6.36 11.94
N ILE A 45 0.15 -5.45 11.23
CA ILE A 45 0.80 -4.55 10.27
C ILE A 45 0.52 -3.11 10.67
N GLY A 46 1.55 -2.33 10.97
CA GLY A 46 1.46 -0.90 11.24
C GLY A 46 1.92 -0.08 10.04
N ILE A 47 1.10 0.87 9.60
CA ILE A 47 1.46 1.81 8.55
C ILE A 47 1.60 3.19 9.18
N VAL A 48 2.81 3.75 9.17
CA VAL A 48 3.07 5.14 9.57
C VAL A 48 3.34 5.95 8.32
N ASP A 49 4.42 5.60 7.61
CA ASP A 49 4.93 6.32 6.45
C ASP A 49 4.71 5.53 5.16
N GLY A 50 4.57 6.27 4.06
CA GLY A 50 4.53 5.75 2.70
C GLY A 50 5.26 6.69 1.75
N TYR A 51 5.69 6.17 0.61
CA TYR A 51 6.32 7.00 -0.41
C TYR A 51 5.31 7.94 -1.05
N PHE A 52 5.67 9.21 -1.18
CA PHE A 52 4.96 10.18 -2.01
C PHE A 52 5.71 10.34 -3.34
N ASP A 53 4.97 10.42 -4.46
CA ASP A 53 5.44 10.77 -5.82
C ASP A 53 6.24 9.70 -6.60
N ARG A 54 7.30 9.11 -6.03
CA ARG A 54 8.27 8.30 -6.80
C ARG A 54 7.92 6.82 -6.97
N VAL A 55 7.07 6.29 -6.09
CA VAL A 55 6.66 4.89 -6.09
C VAL A 55 5.14 4.88 -5.98
N PRO A 56 4.42 4.01 -6.71
CA PRO A 56 2.98 3.86 -6.51
C PRO A 56 2.67 3.60 -5.04
N SER A 57 1.80 4.42 -4.46
CA SER A 57 1.36 4.27 -3.07
C SER A 57 0.71 2.91 -2.85
N VAL A 58 0.74 2.44 -1.60
CA VAL A 58 -0.01 1.26 -1.19
C VAL A 58 -1.49 1.40 -1.59
N SER A 59 -2.02 0.35 -2.22
CA SER A 59 -3.41 0.35 -2.67
C SER A 59 -4.35 -0.12 -1.56
N HIS A 60 -5.60 0.36 -1.58
CA HIS A 60 -6.63 -0.08 -0.64
C HIS A 60 -6.83 -1.59 -0.65
N LYS A 61 -6.76 -2.21 -1.82
CA LYS A 61 -6.97 -3.67 -1.97
C LYS A 61 -5.93 -4.50 -1.24
N GLU A 62 -4.69 -4.04 -1.15
CA GLU A 62 -3.65 -4.76 -0.40
C GLU A 62 -3.94 -4.76 1.10
N ILE A 63 -4.36 -3.61 1.64
CA ILE A 63 -4.72 -3.45 3.04
C ILE A 63 -5.97 -4.26 3.37
N LEU A 64 -7.01 -4.13 2.54
CA LEU A 64 -8.25 -4.89 2.72
C LEU A 64 -7.98 -6.41 2.64
N PHE A 65 -7.08 -6.84 1.75
CA PHE A 65 -6.72 -8.25 1.64
C PHE A 65 -5.97 -8.75 2.87
N ALA A 66 -5.09 -7.93 3.44
CA ALA A 66 -4.44 -8.25 4.71
C ALA A 66 -5.48 -8.49 5.82
N ILE A 67 -6.48 -7.60 5.92
CA ILE A 67 -7.58 -7.72 6.88
C ILE A 67 -8.41 -8.98 6.61
N GLU A 68 -8.76 -9.25 5.36
CA GLU A 68 -9.48 -10.46 4.93
C GLU A 68 -8.72 -11.75 5.29
N ARG A 69 -7.38 -11.73 5.19
CA ARG A 69 -6.51 -12.85 5.60
C ARG A 69 -6.31 -12.96 7.12
N GLY A 70 -7.00 -12.12 7.90
CA GLY A 70 -6.98 -12.16 9.37
C GLY A 70 -5.85 -11.37 10.01
N ALA A 71 -5.08 -10.57 9.24
CA ALA A 71 -4.10 -9.67 9.82
C ALA A 71 -4.79 -8.43 10.41
N ILE A 72 -4.23 -7.91 11.50
CA ILE A 72 -4.70 -6.67 12.13
C ILE A 72 -3.87 -5.53 11.57
N VAL A 73 -4.51 -4.62 10.83
CA VAL A 73 -3.82 -3.51 10.16
C VAL A 73 -4.12 -2.19 10.87
N PHE A 74 -3.07 -1.46 11.24
CA PHE A 74 -3.11 -0.17 11.91
C PHE A 74 -2.60 0.93 10.97
N GLY A 75 -3.15 2.14 11.09
CA GLY A 75 -2.64 3.32 10.39
C GLY A 75 -2.61 4.57 11.26
N SER A 76 -1.56 5.38 11.12
CA SER A 76 -1.42 6.65 11.83
C SER A 76 -0.56 7.65 11.07
N SER A 77 -0.52 8.89 11.56
CA SER A 77 0.46 9.93 11.27
C SER A 77 0.56 10.44 9.83
N SER A 78 1.02 9.63 8.87
CA SER A 78 1.28 10.06 7.49
C SER A 78 0.35 9.32 6.52
N MET A 79 0.90 8.63 5.52
CA MET A 79 0.13 7.80 4.57
C MET A 79 -0.76 6.79 5.31
N GLY A 80 -0.33 6.32 6.49
CA GLY A 80 -1.12 5.43 7.33
C GLY A 80 -2.43 6.06 7.83
N ALA A 81 -2.42 7.34 8.21
CA ALA A 81 -3.62 8.03 8.66
C ALA A 81 -4.65 8.20 7.53
N LEU A 82 -4.19 8.56 6.33
CA LEU A 82 -5.04 8.65 5.13
C LEU A 82 -5.73 7.30 4.86
N ARG A 83 -4.94 6.23 4.75
CA ARG A 83 -5.48 4.89 4.50
C ARG A 83 -6.40 4.42 5.61
N ALA A 84 -6.09 4.71 6.87
CA ALA A 84 -6.99 4.40 7.98
C ALA A 84 -8.31 5.18 7.89
N ALA A 85 -8.30 6.47 7.54
CA ALA A 85 -9.52 7.26 7.40
C ALA A 85 -10.43 6.75 6.28
N GLU A 86 -9.84 6.19 5.21
CA GLU A 86 -10.60 5.57 4.11
C GLU A 86 -11.09 4.15 4.45
N LEU A 87 -10.31 3.39 5.24
CA LEU A 87 -10.50 1.96 5.44
C LEU A 87 -10.99 1.54 6.84
N TRP A 88 -11.16 2.49 7.77
CA TRP A 88 -11.70 2.19 9.10
C TRP A 88 -13.09 1.55 9.07
N PRO A 89 -14.03 1.90 8.15
CA PRO A 89 -15.33 1.21 8.10
C PRO A 89 -15.20 -0.27 7.71
N PHE A 90 -14.07 -0.64 7.11
CA PHE A 90 -13.77 -1.99 6.63
C PHE A 90 -12.83 -2.78 7.56
N GLY A 91 -12.48 -2.22 8.71
CA GLY A 91 -11.72 -2.91 9.76
C GLY A 91 -10.26 -2.50 9.93
N MET A 92 -9.77 -1.50 9.19
CA MET A 92 -8.46 -0.91 9.48
C MET A 92 -8.53 -0.09 10.78
N ILE A 93 -7.52 -0.22 11.63
CA ILE A 93 -7.50 0.48 12.92
C ILE A 93 -6.75 1.79 12.77
N GLY A 94 -7.48 2.90 12.75
CA GLY A 94 -6.90 4.24 12.82
C GLY A 94 -6.43 4.61 14.22
N VAL A 95 -5.28 5.28 14.31
CA VAL A 95 -4.66 5.72 15.56
C VAL A 95 -4.14 7.15 15.43
N GLY A 96 -4.41 7.96 16.46
CA GLY A 96 -3.85 9.30 16.58
C GLY A 96 -4.72 10.39 16.00
N ARG A 97 -4.29 11.64 16.24
CA ARG A 97 -5.07 12.84 15.94
C ARG A 97 -5.23 13.07 14.44
N ILE A 98 -4.20 12.77 13.64
CA ILE A 98 -4.22 13.00 12.20
C ILE A 98 -5.24 12.07 11.54
N PHE A 99 -5.33 10.81 11.98
CA PHE A 99 -6.39 9.90 11.55
C PHE A 99 -7.78 10.45 11.88
N GLU A 100 -8.00 10.92 13.11
CA GLU A 100 -9.30 11.50 13.51
C GLU A 100 -9.66 12.71 12.64
N LEU A 101 -8.69 13.59 12.37
CA LEU A 101 -8.90 14.77 11.54
C LEU A 101 -9.32 14.42 10.10
N TYR A 102 -8.71 13.39 9.49
CA TYR A 102 -9.14 12.91 8.16
C TYR A 102 -10.49 12.19 8.23
N ARG A 103 -10.70 11.32 9.22
CA ARG A 103 -11.97 10.59 9.41
C ARG A 103 -13.15 11.54 9.53
N ASP A 104 -12.97 12.63 10.27
CA ASP A 104 -14.01 13.62 10.56
C ASP A 104 -14.13 14.70 9.47
N GLY A 105 -13.32 14.63 8.40
CA GLY A 105 -13.32 15.59 7.29
C GLY A 105 -12.72 16.97 7.63
N ALA A 106 -12.03 17.10 8.76
CA ALA A 106 -11.34 18.33 9.13
C ALA A 106 -10.05 18.55 8.31
N LEU A 107 -9.49 17.46 7.78
CA LEU A 107 -8.45 17.47 6.74
C LEU A 107 -8.96 16.63 5.56
N GLU A 108 -8.78 17.14 4.34
CA GLU A 108 -9.16 16.44 3.10
C GLU A 108 -8.00 16.33 2.12
N ASP A 109 -7.07 17.30 2.14
CA ASP A 109 -5.92 17.29 1.23
C ASP A 109 -4.86 16.27 1.65
N ASP A 110 -4.42 15.43 0.70
CA ASP A 110 -3.33 14.47 0.89
C ASP A 110 -1.99 15.15 1.25
N ASP A 111 -1.81 16.40 0.80
CA ASP A 111 -0.59 17.15 1.00
C ASP A 111 -0.39 17.65 2.45
N GLU A 112 -1.41 17.48 3.32
CA GLU A 112 -1.34 17.89 4.72
C GLU A 112 -0.27 17.10 5.48
N VAL A 113 -0.05 15.84 5.10
CA VAL A 113 0.92 14.93 5.73
C VAL A 113 2.16 14.68 4.89
N ALA A 114 2.17 15.14 3.64
CA ALA A 114 3.26 14.89 2.69
C ALA A 114 4.54 15.65 3.06
N VAL A 115 5.68 14.98 2.90
CA VAL A 115 7.02 15.55 3.07
C VAL A 115 7.95 15.03 1.98
N ILE A 116 8.96 15.82 1.60
CA ILE A 116 10.12 15.26 0.91
C ILE A 116 11.07 14.70 1.96
N HIS A 117 11.65 13.54 1.66
CA HIS A 117 12.66 12.92 2.49
C HIS A 117 13.85 12.42 1.66
N GLY A 118 15.00 12.29 2.32
CA GLY A 118 16.18 11.64 1.76
C GLY A 118 15.96 10.15 1.51
N PRO A 119 16.91 9.46 0.85
CA PRO A 119 16.81 8.04 0.60
C PRO A 119 17.08 7.22 1.88
N ALA A 120 17.00 5.90 1.78
CA ALA A 120 17.15 4.97 2.91
C ALA A 120 18.53 5.11 3.60
N GLU A 121 19.59 5.37 2.83
CA GLU A 121 20.97 5.53 3.31
C GLU A 121 21.12 6.77 4.20
N ALA A 122 20.25 7.77 4.02
CA ALA A 122 20.16 8.95 4.85
C ALA A 122 19.12 8.81 5.98
N GLY A 123 18.62 7.60 6.22
CA GLY A 123 17.61 7.30 7.24
C GLY A 123 16.26 7.98 6.97
N TYR A 124 15.93 8.25 5.70
CA TYR A 124 14.70 8.96 5.32
C TYR A 124 14.55 10.34 5.97
N ARG A 125 15.66 11.06 6.22
CA ARG A 125 15.61 12.39 6.84
C ARG A 125 14.65 13.32 6.08
N ALA A 126 13.66 13.90 6.77
CA ALA A 126 12.75 14.90 6.21
C ALA A 126 13.51 16.16 5.76
N MET A 127 13.16 16.65 4.57
CA MET A 127 13.73 17.85 3.93
C MET A 127 12.70 18.98 3.80
N SER A 128 11.42 18.68 4.03
CA SER A 128 10.33 19.64 4.16
C SER A 128 9.45 19.31 5.37
N GLU A 129 8.58 20.23 5.74
CA GLU A 129 7.68 20.11 6.89
C GLU A 129 6.24 19.80 6.46
N ALA A 130 5.58 18.89 7.18
CA ALA A 130 4.18 18.57 6.94
C ALA A 130 3.27 19.71 7.42
N MET A 131 2.18 19.98 6.69
CA MET A 131 1.27 21.07 7.06
C MET A 131 0.63 20.83 8.44
N VAL A 132 0.30 19.58 8.78
CA VAL A 132 -0.21 19.21 10.12
C VAL A 132 0.75 19.58 11.25
N ASN A 133 2.06 19.48 11.02
CA ASN A 133 3.08 19.87 12.01
C ASN A 133 3.19 21.39 12.13
N ILE A 134 3.06 22.12 11.01
CA ILE A 134 3.02 23.59 11.03
C ILE A 134 1.78 24.07 11.80
N ARG A 135 0.61 23.48 11.54
CA ARG A 135 -0.64 23.76 12.25
C ARG A 135 -0.50 23.55 13.75
N ASP A 136 0.03 22.40 14.15
CA ASP A 136 0.28 22.07 15.55
C ASP A 136 1.23 23.08 16.20
N ARG A 137 2.36 23.38 15.54
CA ARG A 137 3.37 24.28 16.10
C ARG A 137 2.85 25.72 16.25
N LEU A 138 2.11 26.23 15.28
CA LEU A 138 1.53 27.58 15.36
C LEU A 138 0.38 27.65 16.37
N LYS A 139 -0.39 26.57 16.54
CA LYS A 139 -1.38 26.48 17.62
C LYS A 139 -0.71 26.63 18.99
N THR A 140 0.38 25.90 19.24
CA THR A 140 1.15 26.04 20.49
C THR A 140 1.72 27.45 20.65
N ALA A 141 2.20 28.08 19.58
CA ALA A 141 2.69 29.46 19.65
C ALA A 141 1.58 30.44 20.10
N GLY A 142 0.34 30.24 19.63
CA GLY A 142 -0.83 31.00 20.06
C GLY A 142 -1.21 30.75 21.51
N GLU A 143 -1.22 29.49 21.95
CA GLU A 143 -1.49 29.11 23.35
C GLU A 143 -0.48 29.73 24.33
N LEU A 144 0.77 29.93 23.87
CA LEU A 144 1.83 30.61 24.61
C LEU A 144 1.82 32.15 24.45
N ASN A 145 0.85 32.70 23.74
CA ASN A 145 0.71 34.14 23.44
C ASN A 145 1.94 34.76 22.75
N ILE A 146 2.68 33.97 21.95
CA ILE A 146 3.83 34.46 21.18
C ILE A 146 3.35 35.31 19.99
N VAL A 147 2.23 34.90 19.38
CA VAL A 147 1.56 35.61 18.28
C VAL A 147 0.05 35.47 18.43
N GLY A 148 -0.68 36.50 18.00
CA GLY A 148 -2.14 36.51 18.01
C GLY A 148 -2.77 35.65 16.91
N THR A 149 -4.06 35.35 17.07
CA THR A 149 -4.85 34.50 16.15
C THR A 149 -4.79 34.97 14.69
N GLN A 150 -4.89 36.28 14.44
CA GLN A 150 -4.85 36.83 13.08
C GLN A 150 -3.52 36.52 12.37
N MET A 151 -2.39 36.61 13.10
CA MET A 151 -1.08 36.27 12.55
C MET A 151 -0.97 34.76 12.30
N ILE A 152 -1.52 33.92 13.18
CA ILE A 152 -1.53 32.46 12.98
C ILE A 152 -2.28 32.10 11.69
N GLU A 153 -3.45 32.68 11.46
CA GLU A 153 -4.23 32.44 10.24
C GLU A 153 -3.45 32.88 8.98
N GLU A 154 -2.79 34.03 9.02
CA GLU A 154 -1.93 34.50 7.93
C GLU A 154 -0.76 33.55 7.66
N LEU A 155 -0.07 33.09 8.71
CA LEU A 155 1.06 32.16 8.58
C LEU A 155 0.62 30.79 8.06
N LEU A 156 -0.55 30.32 8.46
CA LEU A 156 -1.15 29.08 7.93
C LEU A 156 -1.53 29.23 6.46
N SER A 157 -2.13 30.36 6.08
CA SER A 157 -2.44 30.67 4.68
C SER A 157 -1.17 30.69 3.83
N PHE A 158 -0.12 31.37 4.30
CA PHE A 158 1.18 31.38 3.64
C PHE A 158 1.76 29.97 3.51
N ALA A 159 1.82 29.19 4.59
CA ALA A 159 2.35 27.82 4.57
C ALA A 159 1.57 26.91 3.60
N LYS A 160 0.24 27.05 3.54
CA LYS A 160 -0.61 26.28 2.62
C LYS A 160 -0.44 26.71 1.16
N SER A 161 -0.12 27.98 0.91
CA SER A 161 0.19 28.49 -0.44
C SER A 161 1.49 27.91 -1.03
N LEU A 162 2.41 27.44 -0.18
CA LEU A 162 3.62 26.73 -0.59
C LEU A 162 3.30 25.29 -1.00
N ARG A 163 4.00 24.79 -2.02
CA ARG A 163 3.99 23.35 -2.33
C ARG A 163 4.61 22.58 -1.18
N TYR A 164 4.15 21.35 -0.93
CA TYR A 164 4.59 20.55 0.23
C TYR A 164 6.12 20.36 0.31
N HIS A 165 6.82 20.35 -0.83
CA HIS A 165 8.28 20.24 -0.89
C HIS A 165 9.03 21.50 -0.48
N GLU A 166 8.36 22.64 -0.46
CA GLU A 166 8.95 23.93 -0.07
C GLU A 166 8.66 24.31 1.38
N ARG A 167 7.74 23.60 2.04
CA ARG A 167 7.30 23.93 3.40
C ARG A 167 8.44 23.74 4.40
N SER A 168 8.64 24.74 5.25
CA SER A 168 9.53 24.67 6.40
C SER A 168 9.15 25.73 7.43
N LEU A 169 9.35 25.43 8.71
CA LEU A 169 9.15 26.40 9.80
C LEU A 169 10.06 27.63 9.66
N ALA A 170 11.25 27.47 9.06
CA ALA A 170 12.16 28.57 8.78
C ALA A 170 11.57 29.57 7.78
N ARG A 171 10.90 29.10 6.71
CA ARG A 171 10.19 29.98 5.77
C ARG A 171 9.00 30.67 6.42
N VAL A 172 8.26 29.97 7.28
CA VAL A 172 7.15 30.55 8.06
C VAL A 172 7.67 31.67 8.98
N ALA A 173 8.76 31.43 9.72
CA ALA A 173 9.39 32.43 10.58
C ALA A 173 9.88 33.64 9.78
N HIS A 174 10.50 33.41 8.61
CA HIS A 174 10.96 34.48 7.73
C HIS A 174 9.78 35.33 7.24
N HIS A 175 8.67 34.71 6.82
CA HIS A 175 7.47 35.41 6.39
C HIS A 175 6.86 36.28 7.51
N ALA A 176 6.86 35.76 8.75
CA ALA A 176 6.38 36.48 9.94
C ALA A 176 7.24 37.70 10.27
N SER A 177 8.56 37.61 10.07
CA SER A 177 9.51 38.67 10.44
C SER A 177 9.29 40.00 9.70
N ALA A 178 8.68 39.95 8.50
CA ALA A 178 8.36 41.15 7.72
C ALA A 178 7.08 41.86 8.18
N ARG A 179 6.32 41.27 9.11
CA ARG A 179 4.97 41.72 9.52
C ARG A 179 4.83 41.96 11.02
N LEU A 180 5.68 41.33 11.82
CA LEU A 180 5.69 41.46 13.26
C LEU A 180 6.66 42.55 13.73
N HIS A 181 6.45 43.05 14.96
CA HIS A 181 7.45 43.87 15.63
C HIS A 181 8.70 43.04 15.93
N ALA A 182 9.85 43.72 16.05
CA ALA A 182 11.15 43.06 16.14
C ALA A 182 11.26 42.07 17.31
N GLU A 183 10.60 42.31 18.43
CA GLU A 183 10.60 41.40 19.59
C GLU A 183 9.75 40.16 19.35
N GLU A 184 8.49 40.32 18.91
CA GLU A 184 7.59 39.21 18.58
C GLU A 184 8.19 38.32 17.47
N ALA A 185 8.77 38.93 16.44
CA ALA A 185 9.46 38.22 15.37
C ALA A 185 10.62 37.34 15.90
N ARG A 186 11.43 37.88 16.82
CA ARG A 186 12.52 37.12 17.47
C ARG A 186 11.99 35.99 18.34
N GLN A 187 10.94 36.23 19.12
CA GLN A 187 10.32 35.22 19.97
C GLN A 187 9.75 34.07 19.14
N LEU A 188 9.01 34.39 18.08
CA LEU A 188 8.46 33.38 17.17
C LEU A 188 9.56 32.62 16.45
N GLN A 189 10.58 33.30 15.91
CA GLN A 189 11.69 32.63 15.23
C GLN A 189 12.44 31.67 16.17
N SER A 190 12.75 32.13 17.40
CA SER A 190 13.36 31.30 18.43
C SER A 190 12.49 30.08 18.72
N PHE A 191 11.20 30.28 18.98
CA PHE A 191 10.26 29.20 19.26
C PHE A 191 10.17 28.19 18.11
N LEU A 192 10.02 28.64 16.86
CA LEU A 192 9.90 27.75 15.70
C LEU A 192 11.19 26.98 15.38
N SER A 193 12.34 27.46 15.84
CA SER A 193 13.64 26.79 15.65
C SER A 193 13.98 25.72 16.71
N GLN A 194 13.27 25.72 17.84
CA GLN A 194 13.52 24.76 18.91
C GLN A 194 13.08 23.35 18.50
N PRO A 195 13.85 22.30 18.87
CA PRO A 195 13.40 20.92 18.74
C PRO A 195 12.07 20.70 19.46
N PHE A 196 11.20 19.90 18.85
CA PHE A 196 9.91 19.54 19.43
C PHE A 196 9.52 18.16 18.92
N GLU A 197 8.65 17.49 19.68
CA GLU A 197 7.98 16.30 19.20
C GLU A 197 6.80 16.72 18.33
N SER A 198 6.88 16.44 17.03
CA SER A 198 5.84 16.84 16.07
C SER A 198 4.54 16.05 16.24
N GLN A 199 3.42 16.58 15.73
CA GLN A 199 2.15 15.85 15.76
C GLN A 199 2.26 14.50 15.03
N LYS A 200 3.00 14.45 13.92
CA LYS A 200 3.28 13.20 13.22
C LYS A 200 4.02 12.19 14.10
N GLU A 201 5.02 12.62 14.88
CA GLU A 201 5.73 11.75 15.80
C GLU A 201 4.82 11.22 16.92
N ARG A 202 4.02 12.08 17.53
CA ARG A 202 3.09 11.69 18.60
C ARG A 202 2.10 10.62 18.15
N ASP A 203 1.57 10.75 16.93
CA ASP A 203 0.67 9.76 16.34
C ASP A 203 1.38 8.43 16.05
N ALA A 204 2.62 8.48 15.54
CA ALA A 204 3.41 7.28 15.29
C ALA A 204 3.71 6.53 16.60
N VAL A 205 4.11 7.25 17.66
CA VAL A 205 4.32 6.67 18.99
C VAL A 205 3.03 6.05 19.52
N ALA A 206 1.88 6.73 19.38
CA ALA A 206 0.59 6.18 19.80
C ALA A 206 0.25 4.87 19.08
N LEU A 207 0.53 4.76 17.77
CA LEU A 207 0.36 3.52 17.01
C LEU A 207 1.25 2.40 17.55
N LEU A 208 2.52 2.67 17.83
CA LEU A 208 3.46 1.68 18.36
C LEU A 208 3.01 1.15 19.72
N LEU A 209 2.60 2.05 20.63
CA LEU A 209 2.10 1.68 21.95
C LEU A 209 0.82 0.83 21.85
N ARG A 210 -0.11 1.21 20.96
CA ARG A 210 -1.33 0.41 20.74
C ARG A 210 -0.99 -0.99 20.21
N MET A 211 -0.11 -1.09 19.22
CA MET A 211 0.30 -2.38 18.67
C MET A 211 0.95 -3.28 19.72
N ALA A 212 1.77 -2.72 20.61
CA ALA A 212 2.44 -3.44 21.69
C ALA A 212 1.48 -4.01 22.74
N SER A 213 0.34 -3.35 22.98
CA SER A 213 -0.66 -3.77 23.98
C SER A 213 -1.37 -5.10 23.69
N LYS A 214 -1.31 -5.59 22.44
CA LYS A 214 -1.88 -6.89 21.98
C LYS A 214 -3.38 -7.11 22.29
N GLY A 215 -4.13 -6.04 22.57
CA GLY A 215 -5.56 -6.12 22.89
C GLY A 215 -6.49 -6.26 21.67
N ASP A 216 -6.05 -5.84 20.49
CA ASP A 216 -6.86 -5.92 19.27
C ASP A 216 -6.87 -7.35 18.69
N SER A 217 -8.03 -7.78 18.21
CA SER A 217 -8.26 -9.04 17.48
C SER A 217 -8.59 -8.78 16.01
N PRO A 218 -8.43 -9.78 15.11
CA PRO A 218 -8.86 -9.65 13.72
C PRO A 218 -10.34 -9.27 13.61
N ASN A 219 -10.69 -8.52 12.54
CA ASN A 219 -12.08 -8.17 12.29
C ASN A 219 -12.88 -9.42 11.86
N PRO A 220 -13.87 -9.88 12.64
CA PRO A 220 -14.64 -11.07 12.28
C PRO A 220 -15.55 -10.84 11.06
N ASN A 221 -15.82 -9.58 10.72
CA ASN A 221 -16.66 -9.18 9.59
C ASN A 221 -15.82 -8.60 8.44
N ALA A 222 -14.58 -9.09 8.28
CA ALA A 222 -13.72 -8.65 7.19
C ALA A 222 -14.42 -8.86 5.83
N VAL A 223 -14.43 -7.81 5.01
CA VAL A 223 -15.08 -7.84 3.70
C VAL A 223 -14.21 -8.60 2.72
N PHE A 224 -14.83 -9.48 1.92
CA PHE A 224 -14.16 -10.14 0.81
C PHE A 224 -13.68 -9.11 -0.21
N VAL A 225 -12.38 -9.11 -0.53
CA VAL A 225 -11.81 -8.15 -1.46
C VAL A 225 -11.93 -8.67 -2.88
N GLU A 226 -12.57 -7.88 -3.75
CA GLU A 226 -12.70 -8.18 -5.17
C GLU A 226 -11.31 -8.32 -5.85
N ARG A 227 -11.09 -9.51 -6.41
CA ARG A 227 -9.83 -9.99 -7.01
C ARG A 227 -9.66 -9.54 -8.46
N SER A 228 -9.60 -8.23 -8.67
CA SER A 228 -9.34 -7.69 -10.01
C SER A 228 -8.02 -8.22 -10.56
N VAL A 229 -7.92 -8.39 -11.88
CA VAL A 229 -6.71 -8.85 -12.59
C VAL A 229 -5.46 -8.06 -12.19
N PHE A 230 -5.57 -6.75 -11.97
CA PHE A 230 -4.44 -5.92 -11.54
C PHE A 230 -3.93 -6.25 -10.14
N PHE A 231 -4.83 -6.57 -9.22
CA PHE A 231 -4.49 -6.96 -7.85
C PHE A 231 -3.84 -8.35 -7.84
N GLU A 232 -4.42 -9.28 -8.59
CA GLU A 232 -3.91 -10.63 -8.71
C GLU A 232 -2.53 -10.67 -9.38
N ARG A 233 -2.29 -9.81 -10.39
CA ARG A 233 -0.95 -9.62 -10.97
C ARG A 233 0.08 -9.22 -9.94
N LEU A 234 -0.27 -8.23 -9.11
CA LEU A 234 0.61 -7.76 -8.06
C LEU A 234 0.90 -8.88 -7.04
N ARG A 235 -0.13 -9.65 -6.65
CA ARG A 235 0.02 -10.79 -5.75
C ARG A 235 0.94 -11.86 -6.33
N SER A 236 0.72 -12.27 -7.57
CA SER A 236 1.57 -13.26 -8.25
C SER A 236 3.03 -12.80 -8.36
N GLN A 237 3.26 -11.52 -8.69
CA GLN A 237 4.59 -10.93 -8.72
C GLN A 237 5.30 -11.03 -7.36
N VAL A 238 4.61 -10.63 -6.29
CA VAL A 238 5.15 -10.69 -4.92
C VAL A 238 5.46 -12.13 -4.50
N VAL A 239 4.58 -13.09 -4.80
CA VAL A 239 4.79 -14.51 -4.48
C VAL A 239 5.97 -15.08 -5.28
N ALA A 240 6.09 -14.74 -6.56
CA ALA A 240 7.21 -15.17 -7.40
C ALA A 240 8.55 -14.61 -6.92
N GLU A 241 8.63 -13.32 -6.60
CA GLU A 241 9.83 -12.66 -6.04
C GLU A 241 10.34 -13.38 -4.78
N ARG A 242 9.43 -13.82 -3.92
CA ARG A 242 9.79 -14.55 -2.70
C ARG A 242 10.35 -15.95 -2.98
N ARG A 243 9.79 -16.66 -3.96
CA ARG A 243 10.25 -18.00 -4.35
C ARG A 243 11.61 -17.98 -5.02
N SER A 244 11.93 -16.93 -5.79
CA SER A 244 13.20 -16.82 -6.52
C SER A 244 14.36 -16.28 -5.70
N GLY A 245 14.12 -15.66 -4.53
CA GLY A 245 15.18 -15.12 -3.65
C GLY A 245 16.00 -13.98 -4.25
N SER A 246 15.67 -13.53 -5.46
CA SER A 246 16.31 -12.46 -6.24
C SER A 246 15.38 -12.05 -7.39
N VAL A 247 15.34 -10.75 -7.67
CA VAL A 247 14.70 -10.16 -8.86
C VAL A 247 15.53 -10.52 -10.09
N THR A 248 15.44 -11.77 -10.53
CA THR A 248 15.85 -12.14 -11.87
C THR A 248 14.60 -12.23 -12.72
N SER A 249 14.51 -11.30 -13.67
CA SER A 249 13.61 -11.34 -14.82
C SER A 249 13.88 -12.62 -15.63
N THR A 250 13.35 -13.74 -15.15
CA THR A 250 13.30 -14.95 -15.96
C THR A 250 12.14 -14.77 -16.94
N SER A 251 12.51 -14.81 -18.20
CA SER A 251 11.71 -14.70 -19.42
C SER A 251 10.66 -15.81 -19.55
N MET A 252 9.61 -15.72 -18.73
CA MET A 252 8.31 -16.33 -19.00
C MET A 252 7.28 -15.22 -18.98
N GLU A 253 6.38 -15.17 -19.98
CA GLU A 253 5.35 -14.12 -20.08
C GLU A 253 4.53 -14.07 -18.78
N PRO A 254 4.73 -13.04 -17.92
CA PRO A 254 4.12 -12.98 -16.58
C PRO A 254 2.59 -13.03 -16.59
N ASP A 255 2.01 -12.77 -17.76
CA ASP A 255 0.58 -12.72 -17.99
C ASP A 255 0.00 -14.13 -18.17
N ALA A 256 0.74 -15.11 -18.72
CA ALA A 256 0.23 -16.47 -18.92
C ALA A 256 0.08 -17.24 -17.59
N GLU A 257 1.03 -17.08 -16.67
CA GLU A 257 0.98 -17.72 -15.34
C GLU A 257 -0.04 -17.04 -14.43
N LEU A 258 -0.16 -15.71 -14.50
CA LEU A 258 -1.23 -14.98 -13.82
C LEU A 258 -2.61 -15.42 -14.31
N LEU A 259 -2.81 -15.52 -15.63
CA LEU A 259 -4.09 -15.95 -16.20
C LEU A 259 -4.43 -17.38 -15.77
N ARG A 260 -3.43 -18.27 -15.61
CA ARG A 260 -3.61 -19.63 -15.06
C ARG A 260 -4.02 -19.61 -13.59
N LEU A 261 -3.34 -18.80 -12.76
CA LEU A 261 -3.71 -18.65 -11.35
C LEU A 261 -5.14 -18.11 -11.19
N LEU A 262 -5.49 -17.08 -11.98
CA LEU A 262 -6.83 -16.51 -12.02
C LEU A 262 -7.89 -17.51 -12.48
N ALA A 263 -7.56 -18.33 -13.48
CA ALA A 263 -8.40 -19.41 -13.97
C ALA A 263 -8.61 -20.53 -12.93
N GLY A 264 -7.58 -20.86 -12.13
CA GLY A 264 -7.66 -21.88 -11.09
C GLY A 264 -8.44 -21.44 -9.86
N GLU A 265 -8.14 -20.25 -9.31
CA GLU A 265 -8.68 -19.82 -8.01
C GLU A 265 -9.97 -18.98 -8.13
N HIS A 266 -10.18 -18.29 -9.25
CA HIS A 266 -11.16 -17.20 -9.35
C HIS A 266 -12.02 -17.22 -10.62
N ALA A 267 -12.02 -18.31 -11.40
CA ALA A 267 -12.80 -18.40 -12.64
C ALA A 267 -14.31 -18.17 -12.44
N GLU A 268 -14.88 -18.59 -11.32
CA GLU A 268 -16.30 -18.39 -11.02
C GLU A 268 -16.64 -16.91 -10.77
N LEU A 269 -15.79 -16.20 -10.02
CA LEU A 269 -15.97 -14.78 -9.69
C LEU A 269 -15.79 -13.87 -10.90
N LEU A 270 -14.91 -14.26 -11.84
CA LEU A 270 -14.58 -13.47 -13.03
C LEU A 270 -15.47 -13.80 -14.25
N ALA A 271 -16.56 -14.56 -14.05
CA ALA A 271 -17.40 -15.06 -15.14
C ALA A 271 -16.63 -15.81 -16.25
N ALA A 272 -15.47 -16.37 -15.90
CA ALA A 272 -14.56 -17.05 -16.82
C ALA A 272 -14.69 -18.58 -16.75
N ARG A 273 -15.65 -19.11 -15.98
CA ARG A 273 -15.93 -20.54 -15.90
C ARG A 273 -16.25 -21.12 -17.28
N ALA A 274 -15.63 -22.25 -17.62
CA ALA A 274 -15.96 -23.02 -18.80
C ALA A 274 -17.25 -23.82 -18.57
N SER A 275 -18.18 -23.79 -19.53
CA SER A 275 -19.36 -24.66 -19.54
C SER A 275 -18.95 -26.10 -19.90
N ASP A 276 -19.77 -27.08 -19.52
CA ASP A 276 -19.49 -28.48 -19.85
C ASP A 276 -19.50 -28.75 -21.37
N GLU A 277 -20.23 -27.94 -22.14
CA GLU A 277 -20.25 -27.99 -23.60
C GLU A 277 -18.92 -27.49 -24.19
N GLU A 278 -18.37 -26.38 -23.67
CA GLU A 278 -17.06 -25.86 -24.09
C GLU A 278 -15.92 -26.84 -23.75
N VAL A 279 -15.96 -27.45 -22.57
CA VAL A 279 -14.99 -28.48 -22.15
C VAL A 279 -15.04 -29.68 -23.07
N SER A 280 -16.25 -30.14 -23.41
CA SER A 280 -16.44 -31.29 -24.31
C SER A 280 -15.93 -30.99 -25.72
N SER A 281 -16.19 -29.79 -26.23
CA SER A 281 -15.71 -29.34 -27.54
C SER A 281 -14.18 -29.25 -27.59
N GLN A 282 -13.55 -28.67 -26.57
CA GLN A 282 -12.09 -28.54 -26.49
C GLN A 282 -11.41 -29.91 -26.34
N LEU A 283 -12.01 -30.84 -25.59
CA LEU A 283 -11.54 -32.23 -25.51
C LEU A 283 -11.62 -32.93 -26.86
N ALA A 284 -12.71 -32.75 -27.61
CA ALA A 284 -12.87 -33.35 -28.93
C ALA A 284 -11.79 -32.83 -29.90
N GLU A 285 -11.49 -31.53 -29.87
CA GLU A 285 -10.43 -30.94 -30.68
C GLU A 285 -9.04 -31.43 -30.26
N LEU A 286 -8.77 -31.56 -28.97
CA LEU A 286 -7.51 -32.13 -28.46
C LEU A 286 -7.32 -33.59 -28.90
N CYS A 287 -8.36 -34.42 -28.79
CA CYS A 287 -8.32 -35.80 -29.28
C CYS A 287 -8.03 -35.86 -30.78
N LYS A 288 -8.66 -34.97 -31.57
CA LYS A 288 -8.42 -34.87 -33.01
C LYS A 288 -6.99 -34.45 -33.35
N GLN A 289 -6.42 -33.48 -32.62
CA GLN A 289 -5.03 -33.04 -32.80
C GLN A 289 -4.01 -34.12 -32.45
N LEU A 290 -4.34 -34.98 -31.48
CA LEU A 290 -3.52 -36.11 -31.07
C LEU A 290 -3.81 -37.39 -31.87
N GLU A 291 -4.68 -37.30 -32.89
CA GLU A 291 -5.10 -38.43 -33.73
C GLU A 291 -5.71 -39.60 -32.94
N LEU A 292 -6.34 -39.31 -31.80
CA LEU A 292 -7.02 -40.28 -30.95
C LEU A 292 -8.48 -40.43 -31.40
N ALA A 293 -8.81 -41.56 -32.00
CA ALA A 293 -10.14 -41.82 -32.58
C ALA A 293 -11.07 -42.56 -31.60
N THR A 294 -10.52 -43.21 -30.57
CA THR A 294 -11.28 -44.04 -29.63
C THR A 294 -10.96 -43.71 -28.17
N VAL A 295 -11.90 -44.06 -27.28
CA VAL A 295 -11.72 -43.91 -25.82
C VAL A 295 -10.54 -44.74 -25.30
N ALA A 296 -10.31 -45.92 -25.89
CA ALA A 296 -9.20 -46.79 -25.52
C ALA A 296 -7.82 -46.18 -25.87
N GLU A 297 -7.72 -45.48 -27.00
CA GLU A 297 -6.51 -44.75 -27.38
C GLU A 297 -6.25 -43.55 -26.46
N LEU A 298 -7.30 -42.86 -26.03
CA LEU A 298 -7.20 -41.78 -25.05
C LEU A 298 -6.72 -42.28 -23.68
N ASP A 299 -7.28 -43.39 -23.20
CA ASP A 299 -6.88 -43.99 -21.93
C ASP A 299 -5.41 -44.48 -21.97
N ALA A 300 -4.98 -45.07 -23.09
CA ALA A 300 -3.59 -45.45 -23.31
C ALA A 300 -2.64 -44.25 -23.35
N TRP A 301 -3.05 -43.15 -23.98
CA TRP A 301 -2.30 -41.90 -24.02
C TRP A 301 -2.17 -41.27 -22.61
N LEU A 302 -3.25 -41.26 -21.82
CA LEU A 302 -3.25 -40.78 -20.44
C LEU A 302 -2.32 -41.60 -19.53
N LEU A 303 -2.37 -42.93 -19.65
CA LEU A 303 -1.47 -43.84 -18.93
C LEU A 303 0.01 -43.58 -19.28
N SER A 304 0.32 -43.33 -20.56
CA SER A 304 1.69 -43.03 -21.00
C SER A 304 2.26 -41.75 -20.37
N ARG A 305 1.39 -40.84 -19.91
CA ARG A 305 1.74 -39.57 -19.28
C ARG A 305 1.53 -39.55 -17.76
N SER A 306 1.18 -40.68 -17.16
CA SER A 306 0.82 -40.76 -15.73
C SER A 306 -0.30 -39.77 -15.34
N MET A 307 -1.25 -39.53 -16.24
CA MET A 307 -2.37 -38.60 -16.02
C MET A 307 -3.69 -39.36 -15.88
N THR A 308 -4.60 -38.83 -15.07
CA THR A 308 -5.98 -39.34 -14.97
C THR A 308 -6.93 -38.56 -15.86
N ARG A 309 -8.11 -39.14 -16.14
CA ARG A 309 -9.17 -38.46 -16.91
C ARG A 309 -9.71 -37.21 -16.19
N GLU A 310 -9.76 -37.24 -14.86
CA GLU A 310 -10.13 -36.09 -14.03
C GLU A 310 -9.10 -34.96 -14.13
N SER A 311 -7.80 -35.30 -14.06
CA SER A 311 -6.72 -34.32 -14.22
C SER A 311 -6.71 -33.71 -15.63
N LEU A 312 -7.02 -34.49 -16.67
CA LEU A 312 -7.20 -33.98 -18.03
C LEU A 312 -8.36 -32.97 -18.12
N LEU A 313 -9.51 -33.30 -17.51
CA LEU A 313 -10.68 -32.40 -17.48
C LEU A 313 -10.39 -31.09 -16.75
N GLU A 314 -9.66 -31.16 -15.64
CA GLU A 314 -9.24 -29.98 -14.88
C GLU A 314 -8.30 -29.09 -15.69
N MET A 315 -7.31 -29.69 -16.36
CA MET A 315 -6.40 -28.97 -17.26
C MET A 315 -7.14 -28.29 -18.42
N VAL A 316 -8.14 -28.95 -19.02
CA VAL A 316 -8.94 -28.36 -20.11
C VAL A 316 -9.79 -27.20 -19.60
N ARG A 317 -10.40 -27.32 -18.41
CA ARG A 317 -11.16 -26.24 -17.77
C ARG A 317 -10.28 -25.03 -17.50
N GLU A 318 -9.09 -25.26 -16.96
CA GLU A 318 -8.10 -24.21 -16.70
C GLU A 318 -7.69 -23.51 -18.01
N GLN A 319 -7.36 -24.25 -19.07
CA GLN A 319 -6.99 -23.68 -20.38
C GLN A 319 -8.10 -22.84 -21.01
N LEU A 320 -9.36 -23.28 -20.91
CA LEU A 320 -10.51 -22.53 -21.41
C LEU A 320 -10.72 -21.23 -20.61
N ALA A 321 -10.64 -21.31 -19.28
CA ALA A 321 -10.74 -20.12 -18.43
C ALA A 321 -9.60 -19.13 -18.69
N VAL A 322 -8.36 -19.60 -18.86
CA VAL A 322 -7.21 -18.78 -19.30
C VAL A 322 -7.51 -18.08 -20.63
N SER A 323 -8.06 -18.81 -21.59
CA SER A 323 -8.36 -18.27 -22.92
C SER A 323 -9.44 -17.20 -22.86
N LYS A 324 -10.49 -17.40 -22.06
CA LYS A 324 -11.54 -16.40 -21.82
C LYS A 324 -10.99 -15.16 -21.13
N LEU A 325 -10.17 -15.33 -20.09
CA LEU A 325 -9.53 -14.20 -19.41
C LEU A 325 -8.57 -13.46 -20.34
N LYS A 326 -7.85 -14.17 -21.22
CA LYS A 326 -7.01 -13.55 -22.25
C LYS A 326 -7.83 -12.75 -23.25
N ALA A 327 -9.01 -13.23 -23.64
CA ALA A 327 -9.91 -12.48 -24.53
C ALA A 327 -10.49 -11.23 -23.85
N LEU A 328 -10.85 -11.32 -22.57
CA LEU A 328 -11.41 -10.22 -21.79
C LEU A 328 -10.38 -9.12 -21.47
N TYR A 329 -9.17 -9.51 -21.07
CA TYR A 329 -8.17 -8.59 -20.52
C TYR A 329 -6.93 -8.40 -21.40
N GLY A 330 -6.75 -9.21 -22.45
CA GLY A 330 -5.61 -9.13 -23.38
C GLY A 330 -5.41 -7.75 -24.01
N PRO A 331 -6.46 -7.07 -24.52
CA PRO A 331 -6.33 -5.73 -25.10
C PRO A 331 -5.81 -4.67 -24.11
N GLU A 332 -6.25 -4.73 -22.85
CA GLU A 332 -5.81 -3.80 -21.79
C GLU A 332 -4.36 -4.09 -21.34
N LEU A 333 -3.97 -5.37 -21.33
CA LEU A 333 -2.62 -5.81 -21.01
C LEU A 333 -1.62 -5.32 -22.08
N ASP A 334 -1.95 -5.51 -23.37
CA ASP A 334 -1.11 -5.09 -24.49
C ASP A 334 -0.93 -3.58 -24.57
N GLN A 335 -1.99 -2.80 -24.29
CA GLN A 335 -1.92 -1.34 -24.32
C GLN A 335 -0.97 -0.78 -23.24
N ARG A 336 -0.94 -1.39 -22.05
CA ARG A 336 -0.08 -0.96 -20.94
C ARG A 336 1.35 -1.44 -21.07
N VAL A 337 1.59 -2.62 -21.65
CA VAL A 337 2.95 -3.07 -21.99
C VAL A 337 3.59 -2.11 -23.00
N ARG A 338 2.83 -1.68 -24.01
CA ARG A 338 3.29 -0.65 -24.96
C ARG A 338 3.57 0.70 -24.30
N GLN A 339 2.70 1.14 -23.38
CA GLN A 339 2.94 2.39 -22.63
C GLN A 339 4.17 2.31 -21.71
N ARG A 340 4.46 1.14 -21.13
CA ARG A 340 5.64 0.94 -20.29
C ARG A 340 6.94 0.90 -21.09
N ALA A 341 6.96 0.23 -22.24
CA ALA A 341 8.10 0.23 -23.16
C ALA A 341 8.44 1.66 -23.63
N LEU A 342 7.43 2.50 -23.87
CA LEU A 342 7.59 3.91 -24.25
C LEU A 342 8.12 4.81 -23.12
N LEU A 343 8.01 4.38 -21.86
CA LEU A 343 8.53 5.09 -20.69
C LEU A 343 9.95 4.66 -20.31
N GLU A 344 10.35 3.43 -20.68
CA GLU A 344 11.70 2.90 -20.45
C GLU A 344 12.71 3.33 -21.56
N GLU A 345 12.22 3.83 -22.70
CA GLU A 345 13.03 4.42 -23.79
C GLU A 345 13.30 5.94 -23.65
N LYS A 346 12.86 6.59 -22.55
CA LYS A 346 13.07 8.02 -22.29
C LYS A 346 13.91 8.28 -21.05
#